data_AF-A0A397TNI6-F1
#
_entry.id   AF-A0A397TNI6-F1
#
_cell.length_a   1.000
_cell.length_b   1.000
_cell.length_c   1.000
_cell.angle_alpha   90.00
_cell.angle_beta   90.00
_cell.angle_gamma   90.00
#
_symmetry.space_group_name_H-M   'P 1'
#
loop_
_entity.id
_entity.type
_entity.pdbx_description
1 polymer ?
#
loop_
_entity_poly.entity_id
_entity_poly.type
_entity_poly.pdbx_seq_one_letter_code
_entity_poly.pdbx_strand_id
1 'polypeptide(L)'
;MYVKKIQLQYKYLYNLHSCKSISVFFSFLIINNITMSCVITGDTDIIGPGVRISVYIQCLLALFKTLAKGEEAIESISVGVITSFSLVVSSLAGNLHPAFLLDVSQFVSLLMIANAIAYKTLTYDNCNKYIKKLYFTTLFYTVVDLLIICYNIWLWTTIKWKLPAQPCGHDVKFFLFFFPLDPSGWIRIIILISNYFALLPSLKSVIWILLPFIFALHEHLNPEKPDNPNMSANLDPNVENIDDLENPDILNILDLERPKSLEEKSNNSEHNNSENDDQSQARLGLACCLLVISVPLMAIFIASTEVSVQKNPISNIWDWGFGQVMALVLAVADAIRTIIVVYDNVSSVI
;
A
#
# COMPACT_ATOMS: atom_id res chain seq x y z
N MET A 1 -14.21 10.10 -47.00
CA MET A 1 -13.19 9.14 -47.50
C MET A 1 -12.29 8.55 -46.40
N TYR A 2 -12.56 8.79 -45.11
CA TYR A 2 -11.75 8.28 -43.97
C TYR A 2 -12.33 7.05 -43.26
N VAL A 3 -13.58 6.66 -43.56
CA VAL A 3 -14.28 5.55 -42.88
C VAL A 3 -13.90 4.16 -43.44
N LYS A 4 -13.31 4.09 -44.64
CA LYS A 4 -12.90 2.83 -45.28
C LYS A 4 -11.55 2.28 -44.80
N LYS A 5 -10.75 3.05 -44.04
CA LYS A 5 -9.44 2.61 -43.51
C LYS A 5 -9.55 1.90 -42.16
N ILE A 6 -10.64 2.09 -41.41
CA ILE A 6 -10.83 1.46 -40.09
C ILE A 6 -11.35 0.00 -40.22
N GLN A 7 -12.11 -0.31 -41.28
CA GLN A 7 -12.56 -1.70 -41.50
C GLN A 7 -11.45 -2.67 -41.95
N LEU A 8 -10.31 -2.17 -42.44
CA LEU A 8 -9.19 -3.04 -42.81
C LEU A 8 -8.29 -3.42 -41.63
N GLN A 9 -8.33 -2.68 -40.51
CA GLN A 9 -7.60 -3.08 -39.30
C GLN A 9 -8.38 -4.09 -38.43
N TYR A 10 -9.71 -4.08 -38.45
CA TYR A 10 -10.49 -5.10 -37.73
C TYR A 10 -10.40 -6.51 -38.33
N LYS A 11 -10.09 -6.62 -39.63
CA LYS A 11 -9.91 -7.92 -40.30
C LYS A 11 -8.57 -8.59 -39.97
N TYR A 12 -7.60 -7.87 -39.41
CA TYR A 12 -6.34 -8.43 -38.93
C TYR A 12 -6.39 -8.91 -37.47
N LEU A 13 -7.30 -8.36 -36.66
CA LEU A 13 -7.47 -8.76 -35.25
C LEU A 13 -8.26 -10.06 -35.07
N TYR A 14 -9.07 -10.47 -36.07
CA TYR A 14 -9.82 -11.73 -36.00
C TYR A 14 -9.05 -12.98 -36.44
N ASN A 15 -7.81 -12.83 -36.94
CA ASN A 15 -6.94 -13.96 -37.29
C ASN A 15 -5.94 -14.34 -36.20
N LEU A 16 -6.02 -13.73 -35.01
CA LEU A 16 -5.25 -14.13 -33.82
C LEU A 16 -5.92 -15.25 -33.01
N HIS A 17 -6.95 -15.90 -33.57
CA HIS A 17 -7.63 -17.05 -32.94
C HIS A 17 -6.93 -18.40 -33.21
N SER A 18 -5.75 -18.39 -33.83
CA SER A 18 -4.95 -19.57 -34.15
C SER A 18 -3.74 -19.75 -33.20
N CYS A 19 -3.84 -19.26 -31.97
CA CYS A 19 -2.86 -19.54 -30.92
C CYS A 19 -3.20 -20.83 -30.14
N LYS A 20 -3.60 -21.90 -30.85
CA LYS A 20 -3.74 -23.26 -30.26
C LYS A 20 -2.40 -23.99 -30.15
N SER A 21 -1.32 -23.50 -30.77
CA SER A 21 -0.01 -24.18 -30.75
C SER A 21 0.91 -23.81 -29.58
N ILE A 22 0.69 -22.71 -28.86
CA ILE A 22 1.47 -22.40 -27.65
C ILE A 22 0.97 -23.18 -26.43
N SER A 23 -0.30 -23.59 -26.41
CA SER A 23 -0.81 -24.49 -25.36
C SER A 23 -0.27 -25.93 -25.48
N VAL A 24 0.18 -26.36 -26.67
CA VAL A 24 0.63 -27.75 -26.90
C VAL A 24 2.12 -27.93 -26.56
N PHE A 25 2.94 -26.88 -26.64
CA PHE A 25 4.35 -26.95 -26.26
C PHE A 25 4.59 -27.02 -24.75
N PHE A 26 3.63 -26.55 -23.93
CA PHE A 26 3.69 -26.73 -22.47
C PHE A 26 3.18 -28.09 -21.98
N SER A 27 2.46 -28.85 -22.82
CA SER A 27 1.90 -30.16 -22.45
C SER A 27 2.81 -31.35 -22.78
N PHE A 28 3.90 -31.17 -23.54
CA PHE A 28 4.71 -32.28 -24.06
C PHE A 28 5.96 -32.64 -23.24
N LEU A 29 6.16 -32.03 -22.06
CA LEU A 29 7.29 -32.32 -21.16
C LEU A 29 6.86 -32.84 -19.78
N ILE A 30 5.76 -33.61 -19.75
CA ILE A 30 5.30 -34.34 -18.55
C ILE A 30 4.97 -35.79 -18.97
N ILE A 31 6.00 -36.59 -19.25
CA ILE A 31 5.87 -38.06 -19.24
C ILE A 31 6.63 -38.53 -18.00
N ASN A 32 5.86 -38.72 -16.93
CA ASN A 32 6.32 -39.08 -15.60
C ASN A 32 6.65 -40.57 -15.49
N ASN A 33 7.80 -40.86 -14.88
CA ASN A 33 7.94 -42.01 -14.00
C ASN A 33 6.99 -41.78 -12.82
N ILE A 34 5.97 -42.62 -12.65
CA ILE A 34 4.99 -42.49 -11.56
C ILE A 34 5.63 -43.03 -10.27
N THR A 35 6.58 -42.28 -9.71
CA THR A 35 6.77 -42.29 -8.26
C THR A 35 5.50 -41.71 -7.66
N MET A 36 4.90 -42.35 -6.64
CA MET A 36 3.80 -41.75 -5.87
C MET A 36 4.28 -40.39 -5.34
N SER A 37 3.97 -39.32 -6.08
CA SER A 37 4.40 -37.98 -5.73
C SER A 37 3.65 -37.60 -4.47
N CYS A 38 4.38 -37.22 -3.43
CA CYS A 38 3.79 -36.65 -2.24
C CYS A 38 2.96 -35.43 -2.65
N VAL A 39 1.74 -35.26 -2.14
CA VAL A 39 0.84 -34.16 -2.51
C VAL A 39 0.42 -33.40 -1.25
N ILE A 40 0.56 -32.08 -1.29
CA ILE A 40 0.05 -31.16 -0.27
C ILE A 40 -1.34 -30.68 -0.73
N THR A 41 -2.35 -30.81 0.12
CA THR A 41 -3.69 -30.27 -0.16
C THR A 41 -3.66 -28.75 -0.05
N GLY A 42 -3.98 -28.05 -1.14
CA GLY A 42 -4.05 -26.59 -1.20
C GLY A 42 -5.18 -25.99 -0.37
N ASP A 43 -4.90 -24.90 0.37
CA ASP A 43 -5.93 -23.99 0.86
C ASP A 43 -6.14 -22.88 -0.19
N THR A 44 -7.20 -23.05 -0.96
CA THR A 44 -7.53 -22.20 -2.10
C THR A 44 -7.88 -20.78 -1.68
N ASP A 45 -8.40 -20.55 -0.46
CA ASP A 45 -8.90 -19.23 -0.09
C ASP A 45 -7.78 -18.23 0.24
N ILE A 46 -6.57 -18.72 0.53
CA ILE A 46 -5.43 -17.87 0.92
C ILE A 46 -4.42 -17.71 -0.22
N ILE A 47 -4.19 -18.78 -0.99
CA ILE A 47 -3.16 -18.77 -2.04
C ILE A 47 -3.70 -19.13 -3.43
N GLY A 48 -5.01 -19.24 -3.59
CA GLY A 48 -5.63 -19.56 -4.88
C GLY A 48 -5.48 -18.46 -5.93
N PRO A 49 -5.79 -18.75 -7.20
CA PRO A 49 -5.49 -17.88 -8.34
C PRO A 49 -6.09 -16.49 -8.20
N GLY A 50 -7.31 -16.36 -7.68
CA GLY A 50 -7.93 -15.03 -7.53
C GLY A 50 -7.23 -14.14 -6.50
N VAL A 51 -6.69 -14.71 -5.40
CA VAL A 51 -5.88 -13.94 -4.45
C VAL A 51 -4.56 -13.50 -5.08
N ARG A 52 -3.86 -14.41 -5.79
CA ARG A 52 -2.59 -14.08 -6.46
C ARG A 52 -2.77 -12.98 -7.50
N ILE A 53 -3.76 -13.12 -8.38
CA ILE A 53 -4.08 -12.12 -9.41
C ILE A 53 -4.46 -10.79 -8.76
N SER A 54 -5.26 -10.80 -7.68
CA SER A 54 -5.62 -9.60 -6.93
C SER A 54 -4.38 -8.88 -6.39
N VAL A 55 -3.47 -9.60 -5.73
CA VAL A 55 -2.19 -9.06 -5.23
C VAL A 55 -1.35 -8.47 -6.37
N TYR A 56 -1.25 -9.15 -7.51
CA TYR A 56 -0.49 -8.67 -8.66
C TYR A 56 -1.08 -7.38 -9.24
N ILE A 57 -2.40 -7.32 -9.40
CA ILE A 57 -3.10 -6.12 -9.83
C ILE A 57 -2.85 -4.99 -8.83
N GLN A 58 -3.04 -5.22 -7.53
CA GLN A 58 -2.81 -4.20 -6.51
C GLN A 58 -1.37 -3.67 -6.51
N CYS A 59 -0.37 -4.53 -6.70
CA CYS A 59 1.02 -4.11 -6.84
C CYS A 59 1.22 -3.19 -8.05
N LEU A 60 0.64 -3.54 -9.20
CA LEU A 60 0.69 -2.71 -10.40
C LEU A 60 -0.06 -1.38 -10.21
N LEU A 61 -1.21 -1.39 -9.54
CA LEU A 61 -1.99 -0.17 -9.28
C LEU A 61 -1.28 0.78 -8.34
N ALA A 62 -0.65 0.27 -7.27
CA ALA A 62 0.15 1.08 -6.37
C ALA A 62 1.27 1.81 -7.14
N LEU A 63 1.91 1.13 -8.09
CA LEU A 63 2.91 1.72 -8.98
C LEU A 63 2.29 2.73 -9.95
N PHE A 64 1.24 2.37 -10.70
CA PHE A 64 0.64 3.28 -11.69
C PHE A 64 0.06 4.55 -11.06
N LYS A 65 -0.54 4.45 -9.87
CA LYS A 65 -1.06 5.63 -9.16
C LYS A 65 0.03 6.57 -8.65
N THR A 66 1.31 6.21 -8.70
CA THR A 66 2.40 7.19 -8.51
C THR A 66 2.44 8.25 -9.61
N LEU A 67 1.79 7.99 -10.76
CA LEU A 67 1.59 8.98 -11.82
C LEU A 67 0.36 9.86 -11.57
N ALA A 68 -0.60 9.39 -10.76
CA ALA A 68 -1.78 10.15 -10.41
C ALA A 68 -1.46 11.13 -9.27
N LYS A 69 -2.01 12.36 -9.36
CA LYS A 69 -1.83 13.38 -8.32
C LYS A 69 -2.90 13.20 -7.23
N GLY A 70 -2.52 13.38 -5.96
CA GLY A 70 -3.47 13.64 -4.86
C GLY A 70 -3.95 12.42 -4.07
N GLU A 71 -5.21 12.45 -3.64
CA GLU A 71 -5.78 11.52 -2.64
C GLU A 71 -5.90 10.07 -3.12
N GLU A 72 -5.92 9.84 -4.43
CA GLU A 72 -6.16 8.52 -5.02
C GLU A 72 -5.02 7.53 -4.78
N ALA A 73 -3.79 8.05 -4.79
CA ALA A 73 -2.62 7.25 -4.47
C ALA A 73 -2.63 6.82 -2.99
N ILE A 74 -3.10 7.69 -2.09
CA ILE A 74 -3.28 7.38 -0.66
C ILE A 74 -4.32 6.28 -0.48
N GLU A 75 -5.44 6.35 -1.21
CA GLU A 75 -6.49 5.34 -1.19
C GLU A 75 -5.96 3.97 -1.63
N SER A 76 -5.18 3.92 -2.72
CA SER A 76 -4.58 2.67 -3.19
C SER A 76 -3.60 2.04 -2.22
N ILE A 77 -2.73 2.86 -1.64
CA ILE A 77 -1.77 2.39 -0.64
C ILE A 77 -2.55 1.81 0.54
N SER A 78 -3.62 2.48 0.97
CA SER A 78 -4.47 2.00 2.06
C SER A 78 -5.09 0.63 1.74
N VAL A 79 -5.59 0.41 0.52
CA VAL A 79 -6.11 -0.89 0.07
C VAL A 79 -5.02 -1.97 0.08
N GLY A 80 -3.82 -1.67 -0.43
CA GLY A 80 -2.70 -2.60 -0.44
C GLY A 80 -2.22 -2.97 0.99
N VAL A 81 -2.22 -2.00 1.90
CA VAL A 81 -1.90 -2.19 3.33
C VAL A 81 -2.94 -3.08 4.00
N ILE A 82 -4.24 -2.80 3.81
CA ILE A 82 -5.32 -3.61 4.37
C ILE A 82 -5.22 -5.04 3.84
N THR A 83 -5.00 -5.22 2.55
CA THR A 83 -4.83 -6.56 1.94
C THR A 83 -3.65 -7.29 2.55
N SER A 84 -2.51 -6.61 2.72
CA SER A 84 -1.32 -7.21 3.35
C SER A 84 -1.59 -7.61 4.80
N PHE A 85 -2.24 -6.74 5.58
CA PHE A 85 -2.65 -7.03 6.95
C PHE A 85 -3.59 -8.24 7.01
N SER A 86 -4.61 -8.29 6.16
CA SER A 86 -5.55 -9.41 6.08
C SER A 86 -4.84 -10.72 5.73
N LEU A 87 -3.91 -10.73 4.77
CA LEU A 87 -3.15 -11.92 4.41
C LEU A 87 -2.27 -12.41 5.57
N VAL A 88 -1.58 -11.50 6.27
CA VAL A 88 -0.77 -11.86 7.44
C VAL A 88 -1.66 -12.46 8.53
N VAL A 89 -2.77 -11.79 8.90
CA VAL A 89 -3.68 -12.27 9.94
C VAL A 89 -4.30 -13.62 9.57
N SER A 90 -4.80 -13.78 8.35
CA SER A 90 -5.35 -15.07 7.88
C SER A 90 -4.30 -16.17 7.92
N SER A 91 -3.05 -15.87 7.56
CA SER A 91 -1.96 -16.86 7.60
C SER A 91 -1.54 -17.27 9.02
N LEU A 92 -1.66 -16.35 9.99
CA LEU A 92 -1.36 -16.62 11.40
C LEU A 92 -2.51 -17.33 12.12
N ALA A 93 -3.75 -17.04 11.74
CA ALA A 93 -4.94 -17.67 12.30
C ALA A 93 -5.16 -19.09 11.74
N GLY A 94 -4.73 -19.35 10.50
CA GLY A 94 -4.88 -20.64 9.84
C GLY A 94 -3.78 -21.65 10.21
N ASN A 95 -4.15 -22.94 10.27
CA ASN A 95 -3.20 -24.05 10.36
C ASN A 95 -2.61 -24.39 8.98
N LEU A 96 -1.97 -23.41 8.35
CA LEU A 96 -1.47 -23.56 6.98
C LEU A 96 -0.18 -24.39 6.92
N HIS A 97 -0.05 -25.15 5.83
CA HIS A 97 1.20 -25.81 5.49
C HIS A 97 2.31 -24.74 5.29
N PRO A 98 3.56 -24.96 5.75
CA PRO A 98 4.62 -23.96 5.65
C PRO A 98 4.93 -23.48 4.23
N ALA A 99 4.64 -24.29 3.20
CA ALA A 99 4.73 -23.87 1.80
C ALA A 99 3.82 -22.66 1.51
N PHE A 100 2.58 -22.66 2.01
CA PHE A 100 1.63 -21.56 1.79
C PHE A 100 2.04 -20.31 2.56
N LEU A 101 2.65 -20.47 3.73
CA LEU A 101 3.22 -19.34 4.48
C LEU A 101 4.35 -18.67 3.70
N LEU A 102 5.18 -19.43 2.97
CA LEU A 102 6.21 -18.86 2.09
C LEU A 102 5.60 -18.06 0.94
N ASP A 103 4.51 -18.55 0.33
CA ASP A 103 3.81 -17.82 -0.73
C ASP A 103 3.18 -16.53 -0.20
N VAL A 104 2.52 -16.58 0.97
CA VAL A 104 1.99 -15.38 1.65
C VAL A 104 3.11 -14.38 1.94
N SER A 105 4.26 -14.84 2.45
CA SER A 105 5.44 -14.00 2.68
C SER A 105 5.92 -13.29 1.42
N GLN A 106 5.91 -13.98 0.26
CA GLN A 106 6.24 -13.35 -1.03
C GLN A 106 5.20 -12.28 -1.40
N PHE A 107 3.90 -12.56 -1.29
CA PHE A 107 2.83 -11.61 -1.63
C PHE A 107 2.91 -10.34 -0.79
N VAL A 108 3.00 -10.47 0.54
CA VAL A 108 3.03 -9.30 1.43
C VAL A 108 4.33 -8.51 1.28
N SER A 109 5.45 -9.16 0.99
CA SER A 109 6.72 -8.46 0.69
C SER A 109 6.65 -7.69 -0.63
N LEU A 110 5.97 -8.25 -1.63
CA LEU A 110 5.76 -7.59 -2.93
C LEU A 110 4.90 -6.33 -2.78
N LEU A 111 3.78 -6.45 -2.07
CA LEU A 111 2.90 -5.32 -1.74
C LEU A 111 3.62 -4.25 -0.91
N MET A 112 4.41 -4.67 0.08
CA MET A 112 5.21 -3.77 0.91
C MET A 112 6.19 -2.94 0.05
N ILE A 113 6.91 -3.57 -0.88
CA ILE A 113 7.82 -2.86 -1.80
C ILE A 113 7.06 -1.89 -2.71
N ALA A 114 5.95 -2.34 -3.32
CA ALA A 114 5.14 -1.49 -4.20
C ALA A 114 4.59 -0.25 -3.45
N ASN A 115 4.05 -0.47 -2.26
CA ASN A 115 3.51 0.62 -1.44
C ASN A 115 4.61 1.53 -0.89
N ALA A 116 5.81 1.02 -0.56
CA ALA A 116 6.93 1.84 -0.12
C ALA A 116 7.41 2.78 -1.23
N ILE A 117 7.47 2.30 -2.48
CA ILE A 117 7.78 3.12 -3.65
C ILE A 117 6.71 4.20 -3.81
N ALA A 118 5.43 3.82 -3.76
CA ALA A 118 4.33 4.77 -3.91
C ALA A 118 4.28 5.83 -2.82
N TYR A 119 4.47 5.42 -1.57
CA TYR A 119 4.49 6.30 -0.41
C TYR A 119 5.63 7.31 -0.46
N LYS A 120 6.82 6.89 -0.91
CA LYS A 120 7.98 7.79 -1.05
C LYS A 120 7.72 8.88 -2.09
N THR A 121 7.06 8.54 -3.20
CA THR A 121 6.66 9.51 -4.23
C THR A 121 5.64 10.52 -3.66
N LEU A 122 4.68 10.07 -2.85
CA LEU A 122 3.67 10.97 -2.26
C LEU A 122 4.23 11.93 -1.20
N THR A 123 5.16 11.46 -0.37
CA THR A 123 5.73 12.27 0.71
C THR A 123 6.53 13.47 0.17
N TYR A 124 7.03 13.38 -1.07
CA TYR A 124 7.73 14.47 -1.72
C TYR A 124 6.80 15.63 -2.12
N ASP A 125 5.50 15.36 -2.32
CA ASP A 125 4.64 16.23 -3.10
C ASP A 125 3.79 17.23 -2.30
N ASN A 126 3.33 16.88 -1.09
CA ASN A 126 2.26 17.63 -0.42
C ASN A 126 2.21 17.47 1.13
N CYS A 127 3.28 17.82 1.85
CA CYS A 127 3.28 17.71 3.31
C CYS A 127 2.21 18.57 4.02
N ASN A 128 1.83 19.74 3.49
CA ASN A 128 1.04 20.70 4.28
C ASN A 128 -0.49 20.57 4.17
N LYS A 129 -1.05 20.07 3.06
CA LYS A 129 -2.51 20.14 2.81
C LYS A 129 -3.31 18.99 3.44
N TYR A 130 -2.67 17.86 3.76
CA TYR A 130 -3.36 16.63 4.18
C TYR A 130 -2.86 16.03 5.50
N ILE A 131 -2.19 16.82 6.33
CA ILE A 131 -1.47 16.35 7.53
C ILE A 131 -2.29 15.37 8.39
N LYS A 132 -3.56 15.68 8.70
CA LYS A 132 -4.38 14.87 9.61
C LYS A 132 -4.75 13.49 9.05
N LYS A 133 -5.23 13.43 7.79
CA LYS A 133 -5.59 12.17 7.11
C LYS A 133 -4.32 11.36 6.82
N LEU A 134 -3.26 12.03 6.38
CA LEU A 134 -1.95 11.44 6.11
C LEU A 134 -1.37 10.81 7.38
N TYR A 135 -1.45 11.48 8.54
CA TYR A 135 -0.91 10.97 9.80
C TYR A 135 -1.51 9.62 10.19
N PHE A 136 -2.85 9.47 10.16
CA PHE A 136 -3.49 8.21 10.52
C PHE A 136 -3.15 7.10 9.52
N THR A 137 -3.18 7.40 8.21
CA THR A 137 -2.79 6.43 7.17
C THR A 137 -1.33 6.02 7.32
N THR A 138 -0.42 6.96 7.58
CA THR A 138 1.01 6.71 7.80
C THR A 138 1.26 5.88 9.05
N LEU A 139 0.55 6.15 10.16
CA LEU A 139 0.63 5.35 11.37
C LEU A 139 0.18 3.92 11.10
N PHE A 140 -0.98 3.74 10.48
CA PHE A 140 -1.52 2.43 10.14
C PHE A 140 -0.59 1.66 9.19
N TYR A 141 -0.09 2.32 8.13
CA TYR A 141 0.91 1.78 7.22
C TYR A 141 2.14 1.25 7.97
N THR A 142 2.70 2.06 8.88
CA THR A 142 3.92 1.71 9.60
C THR A 142 3.70 0.54 10.57
N VAL A 143 2.52 0.46 11.20
CA VAL A 143 2.16 -0.69 12.06
C VAL A 143 2.06 -1.98 11.23
N VAL A 144 1.43 -1.92 10.07
CA VAL A 144 1.29 -3.09 9.18
C VAL A 144 2.65 -3.50 8.59
N ASP A 145 3.49 -2.54 8.20
CA ASP A 145 4.86 -2.78 7.74
C ASP A 145 5.69 -3.52 8.81
N LEU A 146 5.63 -3.04 10.05
CA LEU A 146 6.27 -3.70 11.19
C LEU A 146 5.73 -5.13 11.41
N LEU A 147 4.40 -5.32 11.28
CA LEU A 147 3.78 -6.63 11.39
C LEU A 147 4.27 -7.60 10.30
N ILE A 148 4.38 -7.14 9.04
CA ILE A 148 4.90 -7.93 7.91
C ILE A 148 6.36 -8.33 8.15
N ILE A 149 7.20 -7.39 8.60
CA ILE A 149 8.61 -7.68 8.92
C ILE A 149 8.69 -8.71 10.05
N CYS A 150 7.92 -8.54 11.12
CA CYS A 150 7.87 -9.50 12.23
C CYS A 150 7.37 -10.88 11.77
N TYR A 151 6.33 -10.92 10.92
CA TYR A 151 5.82 -12.14 10.31
C TYR A 151 6.89 -12.86 9.50
N ASN A 152 7.62 -12.14 8.64
CA ASN A 152 8.71 -12.70 7.85
C ASN A 152 9.83 -13.23 8.74
N ILE A 153 10.27 -12.49 9.76
CA ILE A 153 11.30 -12.96 10.71
C ILE A 153 10.84 -14.25 11.40
N TRP A 154 9.60 -14.28 11.90
CA TRP A 154 9.03 -15.46 12.54
C TRP A 154 8.96 -16.66 11.58
N LEU A 155 8.45 -16.46 10.37
CA LEU A 155 8.33 -17.51 9.36
C LEU A 155 9.70 -18.09 9.01
N TRP A 156 10.65 -17.26 8.61
CA TRP A 156 11.98 -17.69 8.19
C TRP A 156 12.81 -18.26 9.34
N THR A 157 12.52 -17.90 10.59
CA THR A 157 13.10 -18.55 11.76
C THR A 157 12.54 -19.95 11.97
N THR A 158 11.23 -20.12 11.83
CA THR A 158 10.54 -21.39 12.11
C THR A 158 10.57 -22.40 10.96
N ILE A 159 10.77 -21.94 9.71
CA ILE A 159 10.70 -22.79 8.51
C ILE A 159 11.69 -23.97 8.56
N LYS A 160 12.88 -23.77 9.13
CA LYS A 160 13.91 -24.81 9.29
C LYS A 160 13.39 -26.04 10.04
N TRP A 161 12.51 -25.83 11.00
CA TRP A 161 11.99 -26.87 11.88
C TRP A 161 10.63 -27.37 11.42
N LYS A 162 9.77 -26.45 10.96
CA LYS A 162 8.41 -26.79 10.53
C LYS A 162 8.39 -27.54 9.21
N LEU A 163 9.23 -27.16 8.24
CA LEU A 163 9.16 -27.72 6.89
C LEU A 163 9.55 -29.21 6.86
N PRO A 164 10.68 -29.66 7.45
CA PRO A 164 11.04 -31.08 7.42
C PRO A 164 10.09 -31.98 8.23
N ALA A 165 9.34 -31.40 9.18
CA ALA A 165 8.37 -32.14 9.99
C ALA A 165 7.05 -32.42 9.27
N GLN A 166 6.80 -31.77 8.13
CA GLN A 166 5.55 -31.89 7.36
C GLN A 166 5.70 -32.87 6.19
N PRO A 167 4.61 -33.54 5.78
CA PRO A 167 4.63 -34.38 4.59
C PRO A 167 5.02 -33.55 3.36
N CYS A 168 5.85 -34.12 2.48
CA CYS A 168 6.37 -33.47 1.28
C CYS A 168 7.29 -32.25 1.53
N GLY A 169 7.67 -31.98 2.78
CA GLY A 169 8.49 -30.80 3.12
C GLY A 169 9.84 -30.74 2.42
N HIS A 170 10.44 -31.89 2.07
CA HIS A 170 11.71 -31.97 1.35
C HIS A 170 11.59 -31.60 -0.14
N ASP A 171 10.39 -31.74 -0.71
CA ASP A 171 10.10 -31.42 -2.11
C ASP A 171 9.77 -29.93 -2.31
N VAL A 172 9.43 -29.21 -1.23
CA VAL A 172 9.14 -27.78 -1.29
C VAL A 172 10.41 -26.99 -1.64
N LYS A 173 10.34 -26.23 -2.73
CA LYS A 173 11.39 -25.32 -3.19
C LYS A 173 10.87 -23.89 -3.23
N PHE A 174 11.74 -22.95 -2.89
CA PHE A 174 11.50 -21.52 -3.03
C PHE A 174 12.21 -21.03 -4.28
N PHE A 175 11.52 -20.39 -5.22
CA PHE A 175 12.18 -19.89 -6.44
C PHE A 175 12.44 -18.41 -6.32
N LEU A 176 13.70 -18.02 -6.51
CA LEU A 176 14.14 -16.63 -6.63
C LEU A 176 14.84 -16.47 -7.99
N PHE A 177 14.35 -15.56 -8.83
CA PHE A 177 14.85 -15.39 -10.20
C PHE A 177 14.89 -16.71 -10.99
N PHE A 178 13.85 -17.54 -10.84
CA PHE A 178 13.74 -18.88 -11.45
C PHE A 178 14.72 -19.95 -10.94
N PHE A 179 15.62 -19.62 -10.01
CA PHE A 179 16.51 -20.61 -9.39
C PHE A 179 15.81 -21.30 -8.21
N PRO A 180 15.75 -22.65 -8.19
CA PRO A 180 15.23 -23.38 -7.04
C PRO A 180 16.20 -23.25 -5.88
N LEU A 181 15.72 -22.71 -4.76
CA LEU A 181 16.45 -22.57 -3.52
C LEU A 181 15.78 -23.41 -2.43
N ASP A 182 16.60 -24.02 -1.58
CA ASP A 182 16.12 -24.70 -0.38
C ASP A 182 15.78 -23.64 0.69
N PRO A 183 14.50 -23.48 1.09
CA PRO A 183 14.11 -22.49 2.09
C PRO A 183 14.70 -22.77 3.48
N SER A 184 15.23 -23.97 3.75
CA SER A 184 15.93 -24.30 5.00
C SER A 184 17.43 -23.99 4.94
N GLY A 185 17.99 -23.74 3.74
CA GLY A 185 19.40 -23.57 3.47
C GLY A 185 19.96 -22.17 3.77
N TRP A 186 20.95 -21.74 2.99
CA TRP A 186 21.65 -20.46 3.15
C TRP A 186 20.77 -19.24 2.83
N ILE A 187 19.80 -19.38 1.90
CA ILE A 187 18.89 -18.29 1.52
C ILE A 187 18.09 -17.77 2.72
N ARG A 188 17.71 -18.66 3.64
CA ARG A 188 17.05 -18.35 4.90
C ARG A 188 17.82 -17.32 5.72
N ILE A 189 19.15 -17.49 5.80
CA ILE A 189 20.02 -16.60 6.57
C ILE A 189 20.04 -15.22 5.93
N ILE A 190 20.15 -15.15 4.59
CA ILE A 190 20.13 -13.87 3.87
C ILE A 190 18.80 -13.15 4.06
N ILE A 191 17.68 -13.85 3.93
CA ILE A 191 16.36 -13.25 4.11
C ILE A 191 16.15 -12.78 5.55
N LEU A 192 16.60 -13.54 6.55
CA LEU A 192 16.57 -13.11 7.95
C LEU A 192 17.39 -11.85 8.16
N ILE A 193 18.64 -11.81 7.69
CA ILE A 193 19.50 -10.63 7.77
C ILE A 193 18.82 -9.42 7.11
N SER A 194 18.27 -9.60 5.90
CA SER A 194 17.57 -8.54 5.18
C SER A 194 16.36 -8.01 5.95
N ASN A 195 15.55 -8.88 6.58
CA ASN A 195 14.42 -8.44 7.40
C ASN A 195 14.86 -7.74 8.69
N TYR A 196 15.96 -8.16 9.33
CA TYR A 196 16.52 -7.43 10.47
C TYR A 196 17.01 -6.03 10.08
N PHE A 197 17.60 -5.88 8.90
CA PHE A 197 17.96 -4.55 8.38
C PHE A 197 16.73 -3.70 8.08
N ALA A 198 15.65 -4.28 7.55
CA ALA A 198 14.38 -3.58 7.31
C ALA A 198 13.65 -3.20 8.62
N LEU A 199 13.84 -3.97 9.69
CA LEU A 199 13.23 -3.71 11.00
C LEU A 199 13.69 -2.38 11.61
N LEU A 200 14.97 -2.03 11.48
CA LEU A 200 15.55 -0.81 12.05
C LEU A 200 14.87 0.49 11.55
N PRO A 201 14.74 0.75 10.23
CA PRO A 201 14.04 1.94 9.75
C PRO A 201 12.53 1.90 10.06
N SER A 202 11.90 0.73 10.06
CA SER A 202 10.47 0.61 10.40
C SER A 202 10.22 0.98 11.87
N LEU A 203 11.01 0.46 12.81
CA LEU A 203 10.97 0.85 14.23
C LEU A 203 11.25 2.34 14.43
N LYS A 204 12.24 2.88 13.72
CA LYS A 204 12.53 4.32 13.75
C LYS A 204 11.31 5.12 13.30
N SER A 205 10.66 4.75 12.19
CA SER A 205 9.45 5.42 11.70
C SER A 205 8.33 5.39 12.74
N VAL A 206 8.08 4.25 13.39
CA VAL A 206 7.06 4.14 14.46
C VAL A 206 7.35 5.12 15.59
N ILE A 207 8.58 5.16 16.09
CA ILE A 207 8.97 6.07 17.18
C ILE A 207 8.78 7.53 16.76
N TRP A 208 9.21 7.90 15.55
CA TRP A 208 9.06 9.26 15.03
C TRP A 208 7.60 9.68 14.87
N ILE A 209 6.71 8.77 14.47
CA ILE A 209 5.28 9.06 14.32
C ILE A 209 4.61 9.16 15.70
N LEU A 210 4.91 8.24 16.63
CA LEU A 210 4.25 8.22 17.95
C LEU A 210 4.71 9.34 18.88
N LEU A 211 5.94 9.83 18.74
CA LEU A 211 6.51 10.81 19.67
C LEU A 211 5.68 12.12 19.74
N PRO A 212 5.32 12.80 18.63
CA PRO A 212 4.42 13.96 18.67
C PRO A 212 3.05 13.66 19.28
N PHE A 213 2.51 12.47 19.06
CA PHE A 213 1.21 12.07 19.63
C PHE A 213 1.28 11.91 21.14
N ILE A 214 2.37 11.34 21.65
CA ILE A 214 2.61 11.23 23.09
C ILE A 214 2.74 12.63 23.71
N PHE A 215 3.45 13.55 23.07
CA PHE A 215 3.54 14.95 23.54
C PHE A 215 2.19 15.66 23.54
N ALA A 216 1.41 15.55 22.46
CA ALA A 216 0.09 16.16 22.37
C ALA A 216 -0.89 15.56 23.40
N LEU A 217 -0.84 14.24 23.62
CA LEU A 217 -1.64 13.57 24.64
C LEU A 217 -1.23 14.00 26.05
N HIS A 218 0.07 14.16 26.30
CA HIS A 218 0.58 14.65 27.57
C HIS A 218 0.10 16.08 27.86
N GLU A 219 0.17 16.99 26.89
CA GLU A 219 -0.35 18.36 27.01
C GLU A 219 -1.87 18.38 27.26
N HIS A 220 -2.62 17.49 26.61
CA HIS A 220 -4.07 17.38 26.82
C HIS A 220 -4.45 16.83 28.21
N LEU A 221 -3.66 15.88 28.74
CA LEU A 221 -3.90 15.28 30.06
C LEU A 221 -3.43 16.14 31.22
N ASN A 222 -2.43 17.00 30.98
CA ASN A 222 -1.90 17.96 31.94
C ASN A 222 -2.11 19.39 31.41
N PRO A 223 -3.37 19.87 31.30
CA PRO A 223 -3.57 21.28 30.99
C PRO A 223 -2.88 22.05 32.12
N GLU A 224 -1.85 22.83 31.79
CA GLU A 224 -1.24 23.73 32.77
C GLU A 224 -2.38 24.47 33.44
N LYS A 225 -2.48 24.27 34.75
CA LYS A 225 -3.48 24.96 35.55
C LYS A 225 -3.17 26.43 35.31
N PRO A 226 -4.06 27.20 34.63
CA PRO A 226 -3.71 28.55 34.19
C PRO A 226 -3.16 29.26 35.40
N ASP A 227 -1.89 29.66 35.30
CA ASP A 227 -1.18 30.27 36.41
C ASP A 227 -2.08 31.35 36.96
N ASN A 228 -2.48 31.14 38.21
CA ASN A 228 -3.54 31.87 38.89
C ASN A 228 -3.33 33.36 38.63
N PRO A 229 -4.21 34.09 37.91
CA PRO A 229 -3.99 35.50 37.56
C PRO A 229 -4.05 36.46 38.76
N ASN A 230 -3.88 35.96 39.98
CA ASN A 230 -3.83 36.71 41.23
C ASN A 230 -2.49 37.42 41.44
N MET A 231 -1.89 37.96 40.37
CA MET A 231 -0.70 38.80 40.48
C MET A 231 -0.76 39.99 39.52
N SER A 232 -1.79 40.84 39.67
CA SER A 232 -1.62 42.29 39.89
C SER A 232 -2.97 43.02 39.93
N ALA A 233 -3.83 42.69 40.89
CA ALA A 233 -4.72 43.71 41.45
C ALA A 233 -3.90 44.53 42.46
N ASN A 234 -2.93 45.32 41.96
CA ASN A 234 -2.53 46.51 42.70
C ASN A 234 -3.67 47.50 42.47
N LEU A 235 -4.52 47.58 43.49
CA LEU A 235 -5.45 48.67 43.68
C LEU A 235 -4.71 50.00 43.50
N ASP A 236 -5.19 50.82 42.58
CA ASP A 236 -5.07 52.26 42.71
C ASP A 236 -6.35 52.72 43.46
N PRO A 237 -6.25 53.17 44.73
CA PRO A 237 -7.40 53.59 45.51
C PRO A 237 -7.64 55.07 45.25
N ASN A 238 -8.22 55.44 44.10
CA ASN A 238 -8.82 56.77 43.89
C ASN A 238 -9.59 56.81 42.56
N VAL A 239 -10.80 56.26 42.52
CA VAL A 239 -11.84 56.77 41.61
C VAL A 239 -13.14 56.85 42.39
N GLU A 240 -13.65 58.07 42.40
CA GLU A 240 -14.80 58.56 43.15
C GLU A 240 -16.11 57.84 42.81
N ASN A 241 -16.98 57.86 43.80
CA ASN A 241 -18.39 57.50 43.77
C ASN A 241 -19.09 57.95 42.49
N ILE A 242 -19.73 57.01 41.80
CA ILE A 242 -20.92 57.28 41.00
C ILE A 242 -21.97 56.27 41.44
N ASP A 243 -22.89 56.77 42.26
CA ASP A 243 -24.16 56.15 42.58
C ASP A 243 -25.03 56.05 41.31
N ASP A 244 -25.96 55.10 41.35
CA ASP A 244 -27.16 54.98 40.51
C ASP A 244 -26.97 54.49 39.06
N LEU A 245 -27.28 53.20 38.81
CA LEU A 245 -28.49 52.86 38.06
C LEU A 245 -28.79 51.35 38.09
N GLU A 246 -29.90 50.99 38.71
CA GLU A 246 -30.68 49.78 38.42
C GLU A 246 -31.09 49.76 36.95
N ASN A 247 -30.76 48.70 36.22
CA ASN A 247 -31.59 48.28 35.09
C ASN A 247 -31.46 46.77 34.83
N PRO A 248 -32.53 45.98 35.04
CA PRO A 248 -32.55 44.56 34.73
C PRO A 248 -33.23 44.35 33.37
N ASP A 249 -32.54 44.60 32.25
CA ASP A 249 -33.03 44.22 30.91
C ASP A 249 -31.88 44.28 29.88
N ILE A 250 -30.94 43.33 29.93
CA ILE A 250 -30.05 43.02 28.81
C ILE A 250 -29.97 41.50 28.65
N LEU A 251 -31.09 40.93 28.21
CA LEU A 251 -31.17 39.62 27.58
C LEU A 251 -31.44 39.89 26.09
N ASN A 252 -30.41 39.77 25.24
CA ASN A 252 -30.42 39.59 23.77
C ASN A 252 -29.29 40.37 23.06
N ILE A 253 -28.02 40.07 23.35
CA ILE A 253 -26.93 40.39 22.41
C ILE A 253 -25.92 39.24 22.46
N LEU A 254 -26.16 38.21 21.64
CA LEU A 254 -25.14 37.27 21.19
C LEU A 254 -25.33 37.05 19.68
N ASP A 255 -25.48 38.16 18.95
CA ASP A 255 -25.07 38.26 17.55
C ASP A 255 -23.54 38.44 17.58
N LEU A 256 -22.81 37.31 17.60
CA LEU A 256 -21.36 37.35 17.47
C LEU A 256 -21.02 37.65 16.01
N GLU A 257 -20.62 38.91 15.83
CA GLU A 257 -20.17 39.54 14.61
C GLU A 257 -19.24 38.64 13.78
N ARG A 258 -19.65 38.46 12.53
CA ARG A 258 -18.79 38.07 11.41
C ARG A 258 -17.82 39.24 11.12
N PRO A 259 -16.49 39.09 11.27
CA PRO A 259 -15.57 40.11 10.78
C PRO A 259 -15.57 40.10 9.25
N LYS A 260 -16.24 41.10 8.67
CA LYS A 260 -16.03 41.60 7.32
C LYS A 260 -14.94 42.67 7.38
N SER A 261 -13.68 42.31 7.11
CA SER A 261 -12.67 43.25 6.62
C SER A 261 -11.35 42.53 6.36
N LEU A 262 -11.01 42.34 5.08
CA LEU A 262 -9.67 42.51 4.51
C LEU A 262 -9.71 42.15 3.01
N GLU A 263 -10.42 42.99 2.26
CA GLU A 263 -10.16 43.22 0.83
C GLU A 263 -8.91 44.09 0.72
N GLU A 264 -7.71 43.51 0.84
CA GLU A 264 -6.48 44.16 0.37
C GLU A 264 -5.36 43.14 0.18
N LYS A 265 -5.30 42.51 -1.01
CA LYS A 265 -4.10 41.92 -1.63
C LYS A 265 -4.43 41.33 -3.01
N SER A 266 -4.69 42.20 -4.00
CA SER A 266 -5.01 41.78 -5.38
C SER A 266 -3.83 41.85 -6.36
N ASN A 267 -2.62 42.31 -5.98
CA ASN A 267 -1.59 42.62 -6.98
C ASN A 267 -0.26 41.81 -6.89
N ASN A 268 -0.18 40.75 -6.07
CA ASN A 268 1.01 39.87 -6.02
C ASN A 268 0.78 38.46 -6.62
N SER A 269 -0.26 38.29 -7.44
CA SER A 269 -0.70 36.97 -7.94
C SER A 269 0.12 36.45 -9.13
N GLU A 270 0.74 37.32 -9.94
CA GLU A 270 1.34 36.87 -11.21
C GLU A 270 2.73 36.23 -11.07
N HIS A 271 3.46 36.46 -9.97
CA HIS A 271 4.82 35.92 -9.86
C HIS A 271 4.90 34.47 -9.31
N ASN A 272 3.83 33.96 -8.67
CA ASN A 272 3.83 32.62 -8.07
C ASN A 272 3.47 31.48 -9.04
N ASN A 273 3.09 31.77 -10.29
CA ASN A 273 2.67 30.73 -11.23
C ASN A 273 3.88 30.02 -11.90
N SER A 274 5.00 30.71 -12.08
CA SER A 274 6.18 30.16 -12.78
C SER A 274 6.92 29.07 -11.99
N GLU A 275 6.93 29.12 -10.66
CA GLU A 275 7.74 28.20 -9.84
C GLU A 275 7.08 26.81 -9.68
N ASN A 276 5.76 26.72 -9.89
CA ASN A 276 5.01 25.47 -9.76
C ASN A 276 5.18 24.52 -10.96
N ASP A 277 5.43 25.05 -12.15
CA ASP A 277 5.51 24.25 -13.39
C ASP A 277 6.81 23.42 -13.45
N ASP A 278 7.95 24.03 -13.08
CA ASP A 278 9.25 23.35 -13.04
C ASP A 278 9.26 22.19 -12.03
N GLN A 279 8.63 22.39 -10.86
CA GLN A 279 8.53 21.34 -9.84
C GLN A 279 7.66 20.18 -10.33
N SER A 280 6.56 20.44 -11.06
CA SER A 280 5.69 19.40 -11.61
C SER A 280 6.41 18.54 -12.65
N GLN A 281 7.27 19.12 -13.49
CA GLN A 281 7.99 18.38 -14.53
C GLN A 281 9.07 17.45 -13.95
N ALA A 282 9.83 17.91 -12.95
CA ALA A 282 10.84 17.09 -12.28
C ALA A 282 10.22 15.85 -11.58
N ARG A 283 9.04 16.03 -10.98
CA ARG A 283 8.27 14.96 -10.32
C ARG A 283 7.85 13.86 -11.30
N LEU A 284 7.27 14.26 -12.43
CA LEU A 284 6.85 13.30 -13.46
C LEU A 284 8.04 12.51 -14.00
N GLY A 285 9.20 13.16 -14.18
CA GLY A 285 10.43 12.48 -14.58
C GLY A 285 10.87 11.41 -13.59
N LEU A 286 10.88 11.72 -12.28
CA LEU A 286 11.24 10.75 -11.24
C LEU A 286 10.26 9.57 -11.17
N ALA A 287 8.95 9.85 -11.20
CA ALA A 287 7.93 8.80 -11.17
C ALA A 287 8.01 7.87 -12.39
N CYS A 288 8.21 8.42 -13.58
CA CYS A 288 8.44 7.64 -14.80
C CYS A 288 9.70 6.78 -14.70
N CYS A 289 10.81 7.32 -14.21
CA CYS A 289 12.04 6.55 -13.98
C CYS A 289 11.82 5.40 -12.99
N LEU A 290 11.12 5.65 -11.88
CA LEU A 290 10.78 4.62 -10.91
C LEU A 290 9.90 3.54 -11.51
N LEU A 291 8.93 3.90 -12.35
CA LEU A 291 8.06 2.95 -13.05
C LEU A 291 8.81 2.07 -14.05
N VAL A 292 9.69 2.66 -14.85
CA VAL A 292 10.49 1.93 -15.86
C VAL A 292 11.35 0.85 -15.19
N ILE A 293 11.83 1.08 -13.97
CA ILE A 293 12.62 0.11 -13.21
C ILE A 293 11.74 -0.86 -12.42
N SER A 294 10.69 -0.37 -11.76
CA SER A 294 9.86 -1.17 -10.85
C SER A 294 8.95 -2.16 -11.58
N VAL A 295 8.41 -1.82 -12.74
CA VAL A 295 7.50 -2.72 -13.49
C VAL A 295 8.21 -4.00 -13.95
N PRO A 296 9.40 -3.96 -14.59
CA PRO A 296 10.13 -5.19 -14.94
C PRO A 296 10.53 -6.00 -13.70
N LEU A 297 10.96 -5.34 -12.63
CA LEU A 297 11.31 -6.00 -11.38
C LEU A 297 10.09 -6.72 -10.79
N MET A 298 8.94 -6.05 -10.75
CA MET A 298 7.65 -6.63 -10.34
C MET A 298 7.27 -7.84 -11.19
N ALA A 299 7.40 -7.75 -12.52
CA ALA A 299 7.12 -8.86 -13.43
C ALA A 299 8.01 -10.07 -13.16
N ILE A 300 9.30 -9.86 -12.86
CA ILE A 300 10.24 -10.92 -12.49
C ILE A 300 9.81 -11.58 -11.16
N PHE A 301 9.42 -10.79 -10.16
CA PHE A 301 8.93 -11.32 -8.88
C PHE A 301 7.65 -12.14 -9.06
N ILE A 302 6.67 -11.64 -9.81
CA ILE A 302 5.43 -12.36 -10.14
C ILE A 302 5.74 -13.69 -10.80
N ALA A 303 6.61 -13.69 -11.82
CA ALA A 303 7.00 -14.92 -12.50
C ALA A 303 7.72 -15.91 -11.57
N SER A 304 8.55 -15.41 -10.65
CA SER A 304 9.25 -16.23 -9.65
C SER A 304 8.26 -16.88 -8.65
N THR A 305 7.23 -16.16 -8.24
CA THR A 305 6.16 -16.68 -7.37
C THR A 305 5.31 -17.72 -8.09
N GLU A 306 4.89 -17.46 -9.33
CA GLU A 306 4.11 -18.44 -10.10
C GLU A 306 4.91 -19.73 -10.38
N VAL A 307 6.22 -19.63 -10.63
CA VAL A 307 7.07 -20.81 -10.76
C VAL A 307 7.21 -21.55 -9.44
N SER A 308 7.26 -20.85 -8.30
CA SER A 308 7.25 -21.49 -6.97
C SER A 308 5.96 -22.28 -6.75
N VAL A 309 4.82 -21.66 -7.05
CA VAL A 309 3.50 -22.30 -6.91
C VAL A 309 3.38 -23.53 -7.82
N GLN A 310 3.79 -23.42 -9.09
CA GLN A 310 3.63 -24.50 -10.08
C GLN A 310 4.56 -25.69 -9.86
N LYS A 311 5.77 -25.46 -9.34
CA LYS A 311 6.77 -26.52 -9.16
C LYS A 311 6.69 -27.20 -7.80
N ASN A 312 5.98 -26.62 -6.84
CA ASN A 312 5.72 -27.28 -5.55
C ASN A 312 4.59 -28.31 -5.67
N PRO A 313 4.61 -29.40 -4.90
CA PRO A 313 3.66 -30.49 -5.01
C PRO A 313 2.30 -30.15 -4.35
N ILE A 314 1.64 -29.11 -4.84
CA ILE A 314 0.38 -28.62 -4.30
C ILE A 314 -0.77 -29.04 -5.23
N SER A 315 -1.76 -29.74 -4.68
CA SER A 315 -3.01 -30.07 -5.37
C SER A 315 -4.08 -29.01 -5.17
N ASN A 316 -5.07 -29.00 -6.07
CA ASN A 316 -6.27 -28.15 -6.01
C ASN A 316 -5.99 -26.64 -6.00
N ILE A 317 -4.75 -26.21 -6.31
CA ILE A 317 -4.37 -24.79 -6.29
C ILE A 317 -5.06 -23.93 -7.35
N TRP A 318 -5.74 -24.56 -8.31
CA TRP A 318 -6.47 -23.89 -9.39
C TRP A 318 -7.98 -23.82 -9.15
N ASP A 319 -8.46 -24.38 -8.03
CA ASP A 319 -9.87 -24.33 -7.68
C ASP A 319 -10.23 -22.93 -7.16
N TRP A 320 -11.39 -22.45 -7.59
CA TRP A 320 -11.88 -21.10 -7.26
C TRP A 320 -12.78 -21.14 -6.04
N GLY A 321 -12.33 -20.49 -4.96
CA GLY A 321 -13.14 -20.21 -3.77
C GLY A 321 -13.86 -18.86 -3.85
N PHE A 322 -14.91 -18.69 -3.05
CA PHE A 322 -15.66 -17.42 -2.98
C PHE A 322 -14.76 -16.24 -2.55
N GLY A 323 -13.87 -16.46 -1.57
CA GLY A 323 -12.95 -15.44 -1.09
C GLY A 323 -12.03 -14.91 -2.19
N GLN A 324 -11.56 -15.80 -3.06
CA GLN A 324 -10.73 -15.43 -4.21
C GLN A 324 -11.47 -14.57 -5.23
N VAL A 325 -12.73 -14.91 -5.53
CA VAL A 325 -13.56 -14.14 -6.47
C VAL A 325 -13.80 -12.74 -5.92
N MET A 326 -14.09 -12.62 -4.61
CA MET A 326 -14.28 -11.31 -3.98
C MET A 326 -12.99 -10.47 -4.01
N ALA A 327 -11.84 -11.06 -3.69
CA ALA A 327 -10.55 -10.37 -3.75
C ALA A 327 -10.23 -9.88 -5.18
N LEU A 328 -10.53 -10.68 -6.20
CA LEU A 328 -10.34 -10.31 -7.60
C LEU A 328 -11.29 -9.18 -8.01
N VAL A 329 -12.57 -9.25 -7.66
CA VAL A 329 -13.56 -8.21 -7.99
C VAL A 329 -13.14 -6.86 -7.40
N LEU A 330 -12.69 -6.84 -6.14
CA LEU A 330 -12.20 -5.62 -5.50
C LEU A 330 -10.98 -5.03 -6.21
N ALA A 331 -10.00 -5.86 -6.59
CA ALA A 331 -8.82 -5.40 -7.32
C ALA A 331 -9.16 -4.90 -8.73
N VAL A 332 -10.07 -5.55 -9.44
CA VAL A 332 -10.52 -5.13 -10.77
C VAL A 332 -11.30 -3.82 -10.69
N ALA A 333 -12.16 -3.64 -9.67
CA ALA A 333 -12.87 -2.38 -9.47
C ALA A 333 -11.91 -1.21 -9.22
N ASP A 334 -10.88 -1.41 -8.38
CA ASP A 334 -9.85 -0.39 -8.17
C ASP A 334 -9.04 -0.13 -9.44
N ALA A 335 -8.75 -1.17 -10.23
CA ALA A 335 -8.05 -1.03 -11.51
C ALA A 335 -8.83 -0.18 -12.52
N ILE A 336 -10.13 -0.45 -12.67
CA ILE A 336 -11.01 0.31 -13.56
C ILE A 336 -11.04 1.78 -13.15
N ARG A 337 -11.22 2.06 -11.85
CA ARG A 337 -11.22 3.43 -11.33
C ARG A 337 -9.89 4.14 -11.62
N THR A 338 -8.77 3.45 -11.42
CA THR A 338 -7.43 3.98 -11.71
C THR A 338 -7.27 4.33 -13.18
N ILE A 339 -7.70 3.44 -14.08
CA ILE A 339 -7.62 3.67 -15.53
C ILE A 339 -8.41 4.90 -15.93
N ILE A 340 -9.63 5.07 -15.39
CA ILE A 340 -10.48 6.25 -15.67
C ILE A 340 -9.75 7.53 -15.26
N VAL A 341 -9.19 7.59 -14.05
CA VAL A 341 -8.54 8.82 -13.58
C VAL A 341 -7.24 9.10 -14.34
N VAL A 342 -6.43 8.08 -14.60
CA VAL A 342 -5.21 8.24 -15.40
C VAL A 342 -5.58 8.74 -16.80
N TYR A 343 -6.63 8.20 -17.41
CA TYR A 343 -7.12 8.64 -18.71
C TYR A 343 -7.59 10.11 -18.67
N ASP A 344 -8.39 10.50 -17.69
CA ASP A 344 -8.89 11.88 -17.54
C ASP A 344 -7.72 12.86 -17.39
N ASN A 345 -6.74 12.52 -16.55
CA ASN A 345 -5.54 13.33 -16.35
C ASN A 345 -4.72 13.47 -17.64
N VAL A 346 -4.47 12.38 -18.37
CA VAL A 346 -3.71 12.42 -19.63
C VAL A 346 -4.47 13.20 -20.70
N SER A 347 -5.79 13.01 -20.80
CA SER A 347 -6.64 13.69 -21.79
C SER A 347 -6.74 15.20 -21.56
N SER A 348 -6.54 15.67 -20.32
CA SER A 348 -6.52 17.10 -20.00
C SER A 348 -5.24 17.83 -20.43
N VAL A 349 -4.17 17.07 -20.67
CA VAL A 349 -2.84 17.59 -21.04
C VAL A 349 -2.66 17.63 -22.57
N ILE A 350 -3.36 16.75 -23.30
CA ILE A 350 -3.37 16.68 -24.77
C ILE A 350 -4.40 17.67 -25.30
#